data_AF-A0A1G3LPJ1-F1
#
_entry.id   AF-A0A1G3LPJ1-F1
#
_cell.length_a   1.000
_cell.length_b   1.000
_cell.length_c   1.000
_cell.angle_alpha   90.00
_cell.angle_beta   90.00
_cell.angle_gamma   90.00
#
_symmetry.space_group_name_H-M   'P 1'
#
loop_
_entity.id
_entity.type
_entity.pdbx_description
1 polymer ?
#
loop_
_entity_poly.entity_id
_entity_poly.type
_entity_poly.pdbx_seq_one_letter_code
_entity_poly.pdbx_strand_id
1 'polypeptide(L)'
;MTSINSIKKLSLSIFFLFMISFVFSKEIVIFFVCSGFDNYSQKLETFQKYKKELIEFFPLSYYSKYLDFSLIDDNKLENLVKITKYNHFDIKKDEFIKEKSQFDNKLYLIIFIIKSQISKGQGGTIEGVNVILASSNSKSGVISHEFCHSIFKLGDEYSGSIPFPPSQKEISQYKNLSLQKYNSDWEYVKKETKNDLIGYYPGGLERSEGVYHSYPNCLMKNLNKRLCPVCVYYAVNILNQITLENLNLLDILKDNQTTIDF
;
A
#
# COMPACT_ATOMS: atom_id res chain seq x y z
N MET A 1 50.17 4.68 1.10
CA MET A 1 49.10 3.83 1.66
C MET A 1 47.82 4.64 1.79
N THR A 2 47.14 4.87 0.67
CA THR A 2 45.84 5.54 0.62
C THR A 2 44.74 4.52 0.93
N SER A 3 44.30 4.57 2.19
CA SER A 3 43.02 4.08 2.73
C SER A 3 42.08 3.30 1.77
N ILE A 4 42.15 1.98 1.85
CA ILE A 4 41.17 1.01 1.31
C ILE A 4 39.74 1.28 1.83
N ASN A 5 39.59 2.04 2.92
CA ASN A 5 38.30 2.47 3.46
C ASN A 5 37.62 3.59 2.65
N SER A 6 38.36 4.36 1.85
CA SER A 6 37.77 5.37 0.96
C SER A 6 37.08 4.76 -0.27
N ILE A 7 37.61 3.64 -0.78
CA ILE A 7 37.11 2.95 -1.98
C ILE A 7 35.78 2.23 -1.69
N LYS A 8 35.58 1.70 -0.47
CA LYS A 8 34.31 1.06 -0.06
C LYS A 8 33.16 2.04 0.16
N LYS A 9 33.45 3.28 0.57
CA LYS A 9 32.42 4.36 0.65
C LYS A 9 32.09 4.91 -0.74
N LEU A 10 33.08 5.01 -1.62
CA LEU A 10 32.90 5.48 -2.99
C LEU A 10 32.05 4.52 -3.84
N SER A 11 32.18 3.19 -3.64
CA SER A 11 31.43 2.22 -4.44
C SER A 11 29.93 2.17 -4.11
N LEU A 12 29.54 2.48 -2.86
CA LEU A 12 28.13 2.46 -2.43
C LEU A 12 27.38 3.69 -2.96
N SER A 13 27.99 4.87 -2.88
CA SER A 13 27.43 6.10 -3.45
C SER A 13 27.32 6.02 -4.97
N ILE A 14 28.29 5.40 -5.65
CA ILE A 14 28.25 5.23 -7.11
C ILE A 14 27.19 4.21 -7.54
N PHE A 15 26.97 3.13 -6.79
CA PHE A 15 25.91 2.15 -7.12
C PHE A 15 24.50 2.72 -6.90
N PHE A 16 24.31 3.56 -5.86
CA PHE A 16 23.05 4.25 -5.60
C PHE A 16 22.78 5.35 -6.63
N LEU A 17 23.80 6.13 -7.02
CA LEU A 17 23.71 7.12 -8.11
C LEU A 17 23.47 6.47 -9.48
N PHE A 18 23.99 5.28 -9.75
CA PHE A 18 23.78 4.58 -11.02
C PHE A 18 22.35 4.03 -11.16
N MET A 19 21.72 3.62 -10.05
CA MET A 19 20.29 3.24 -10.03
C MET A 19 19.38 4.46 -10.21
N ILE A 20 19.77 5.64 -9.71
CA ILE A 20 19.01 6.89 -9.89
C ILE A 20 18.97 7.32 -11.37
N SER A 21 20.02 7.01 -12.15
CA SER A 21 20.09 7.42 -13.57
C SER A 21 19.20 6.66 -14.56
N PHE A 22 18.53 5.56 -14.16
CA PHE A 22 17.60 4.83 -15.04
C PHE A 22 16.11 5.00 -14.67
N VAL A 23 15.80 5.68 -13.56
CA VAL A 23 14.41 5.85 -13.03
C VAL A 23 13.72 7.09 -13.60
N PHE A 24 14.13 7.62 -14.77
CA PHE A 24 13.70 8.95 -15.23
C PHE A 24 12.28 9.07 -15.82
N SER A 25 11.43 8.04 -15.76
CA SER A 25 10.05 8.13 -16.32
C SER A 25 8.93 7.55 -15.46
N LYS A 26 9.22 7.06 -14.25
CA LYS A 26 8.22 6.38 -13.40
C LYS A 26 8.02 7.17 -12.11
N GLU A 27 6.76 7.32 -11.73
CA GLU A 27 6.25 8.20 -10.69
C GLU A 27 5.95 7.41 -9.42
N ILE A 28 5.75 6.11 -9.53
CA ILE A 28 5.53 5.19 -8.41
C ILE A 28 6.60 4.11 -8.45
N VAL A 29 7.55 4.20 -7.53
CA VAL A 29 8.68 3.25 -7.43
C VAL A 29 8.44 2.32 -6.24
N ILE A 30 8.39 1.01 -6.53
CA ILE A 30 8.08 -0.04 -5.56
C ILE A 30 9.30 -0.94 -5.38
N PHE A 31 9.89 -0.88 -4.20
CA PHE A 31 11.02 -1.72 -3.83
C PHE A 31 10.55 -2.92 -3.02
N PHE A 32 10.99 -4.11 -3.41
CA PHE A 32 10.78 -5.34 -2.66
C PHE A 32 12.06 -5.73 -1.92
N VAL A 33 11.93 -5.98 -0.62
CA VAL A 33 13.03 -6.45 0.23
C VAL A 33 12.61 -7.79 0.83
N CYS A 34 13.24 -8.87 0.37
CA CYS A 34 12.90 -10.24 0.81
C CYS A 34 13.88 -10.71 1.89
N SER A 35 13.38 -11.13 3.06
CA SER A 35 14.19 -11.63 4.18
C SER A 35 13.80 -13.06 4.59
N GLY A 36 14.79 -13.85 5.00
CA GLY A 36 14.62 -15.21 5.53
C GLY A 36 14.45 -16.31 4.47
N PHE A 37 14.68 -16.02 3.19
CA PHE A 37 14.61 -17.01 2.10
C PHE A 37 15.91 -17.80 1.96
N ASP A 38 15.80 -19.07 1.58
CA ASP A 38 16.97 -19.98 1.54
C ASP A 38 17.81 -19.77 0.27
N ASN A 39 17.18 -19.29 -0.80
CA ASN A 39 17.83 -19.03 -2.09
C ASN A 39 17.11 -17.92 -2.88
N TYR A 40 17.82 -17.41 -3.89
CA TYR A 40 17.32 -16.34 -4.75
C TYR A 40 16.08 -16.73 -5.57
N SER A 41 15.93 -18.01 -5.95
CA SER A 41 14.77 -18.47 -6.74
C SER A 41 13.45 -18.28 -5.96
N GLN A 42 13.44 -18.60 -4.67
CA GLN A 42 12.25 -18.39 -3.82
C GLN A 42 11.95 -16.89 -3.63
N LYS A 43 12.99 -16.05 -3.48
CA LYS A 43 12.83 -14.58 -3.43
C LYS A 43 12.18 -14.08 -4.71
N LEU A 44 12.66 -14.55 -5.87
CA LEU A 44 12.18 -14.15 -7.19
C LEU A 44 10.73 -14.59 -7.41
N GLU A 45 10.38 -15.83 -7.08
CA GLU A 45 9.00 -16.33 -7.20
C GLU A 45 8.02 -15.48 -6.37
N THR A 46 8.39 -15.18 -5.12
CA THR A 46 7.55 -14.38 -4.22
C THR A 46 7.44 -12.93 -4.71
N PHE A 47 8.54 -12.35 -5.21
CA PHE A 47 8.53 -11.05 -5.87
C PHE A 47 7.58 -11.03 -7.07
N GLN A 48 7.63 -12.02 -7.96
CA GLN A 48 6.76 -12.08 -9.13
C GLN A 48 5.29 -12.24 -8.74
N LYS A 49 4.98 -13.06 -7.72
CA LYS A 49 3.63 -13.21 -7.17
C LYS A 49 3.05 -11.86 -6.75
N TYR A 50 3.76 -11.09 -5.93
CA TYR A 50 3.23 -9.83 -5.40
C TYR A 50 3.31 -8.67 -6.39
N LYS A 51 4.31 -8.67 -7.27
CA LYS A 51 4.33 -7.76 -8.43
C LYS A 51 3.10 -7.97 -9.30
N LYS A 52 2.76 -9.22 -9.61
CA LYS A 52 1.56 -9.56 -10.39
C LYS A 52 0.29 -9.06 -9.70
N GLU A 53 0.15 -9.31 -8.40
CA GLU A 53 -1.00 -8.82 -7.63
C GLU A 53 -1.16 -7.29 -7.76
N LEU A 54 -0.08 -6.51 -7.61
CA LEU A 54 -0.15 -5.05 -7.74
C LEU A 54 -0.44 -4.58 -9.17
N ILE A 55 0.06 -5.26 -10.19
CA ILE A 55 -0.23 -4.92 -11.59
C ILE A 55 -1.70 -5.19 -11.93
N GLU A 56 -2.27 -6.28 -11.42
CA GLU A 56 -3.66 -6.68 -11.64
C GLU A 56 -4.65 -5.96 -10.71
N PHE A 57 -4.15 -5.35 -9.63
CA PHE A 57 -4.96 -4.65 -8.65
C PHE A 57 -5.66 -3.44 -9.26
N PHE A 58 -7.00 -3.42 -9.19
CA PHE A 58 -7.80 -2.28 -9.62
C PHE A 58 -7.94 -1.26 -8.48
N PRO A 59 -7.70 0.05 -8.71
CA PRO A 59 -7.53 0.72 -10.02
C PRO A 59 -6.07 0.86 -10.49
N LEU A 60 -5.10 0.34 -9.75
CA LEU A 60 -3.67 0.50 -10.05
C LEU A 60 -3.27 0.00 -11.46
N SER A 61 -3.99 -1.00 -11.99
CA SER A 61 -3.81 -1.53 -13.34
C SER A 61 -3.89 -0.46 -14.45
N TYR A 62 -4.72 0.58 -14.31
CA TYR A 62 -4.80 1.72 -15.24
C TYR A 62 -3.54 2.59 -15.24
N TYR A 63 -2.74 2.50 -14.19
CA TYR A 63 -1.52 3.27 -13.96
C TYR A 63 -0.27 2.39 -14.09
N SER A 64 -0.39 1.17 -14.62
CA SER A 64 0.73 0.22 -14.75
C SER A 64 1.95 0.78 -15.48
N LYS A 65 1.76 1.71 -16.43
CA LYS A 65 2.85 2.42 -17.13
C LYS A 65 3.63 3.39 -16.24
N TYR A 66 3.18 3.72 -15.04
CA TYR A 66 3.85 4.60 -14.08
C TYR A 66 4.52 3.83 -12.93
N LEU A 67 4.32 2.50 -12.91
CA LEU A 67 4.90 1.64 -11.90
C LEU A 67 6.31 1.22 -12.32
N ASP A 68 7.24 1.33 -11.37
CA ASP A 68 8.52 0.67 -11.41
C ASP A 68 8.64 -0.33 -10.26
N PHE A 69 9.25 -1.47 -10.53
CA PHE A 69 9.38 -2.56 -9.56
C PHE A 69 10.81 -3.03 -9.50
N SER A 70 11.41 -2.93 -8.33
CA SER A 70 12.79 -3.35 -8.09
C SER A 70 12.85 -4.36 -6.94
N LEU A 71 13.47 -5.51 -7.18
CA LEU A 71 13.83 -6.45 -6.13
C LEU A 71 15.21 -6.07 -5.61
N ILE A 72 15.31 -5.72 -4.32
CA ILE A 72 16.58 -5.41 -3.69
C ILE A 72 17.13 -6.66 -3.01
N ASP A 73 18.27 -7.13 -3.50
CA ASP A 73 19.04 -8.22 -2.91
C ASP A 73 20.23 -7.64 -2.12
N ASP A 74 19.92 -6.93 -1.03
CA ASP A 74 20.93 -6.36 -0.14
C ASP A 74 20.76 -6.91 1.29
N ASN A 75 21.72 -7.76 1.69
CA ASN A 75 21.83 -8.32 3.04
C ASN A 75 21.88 -7.23 4.13
N LYS A 76 22.21 -5.98 3.81
CA LYS A 76 22.15 -4.85 4.76
C LYS A 76 20.72 -4.38 5.00
N LEU A 77 19.86 -4.32 3.97
CA LEU A 77 18.45 -3.95 4.11
C LEU A 77 17.66 -5.06 4.81
N GLU A 78 18.06 -6.33 4.67
CA GLU A 78 17.51 -7.42 5.48
C GLU A 78 17.71 -7.18 6.99
N ASN A 79 18.75 -6.45 7.39
CA ASN A 79 19.02 -6.07 8.78
C ASN A 79 18.27 -4.81 9.26
N LEU A 80 17.56 -4.11 8.36
CA LEU A 80 16.74 -2.95 8.71
C LEU A 80 15.43 -3.36 9.36
N VAL A 81 14.90 -4.55 9.06
CA VAL A 81 13.63 -5.03 9.62
C VAL A 81 13.87 -6.33 10.37
N LYS A 82 13.69 -6.30 11.69
CA LYS A 82 13.74 -7.50 12.54
C LYS A 82 12.34 -7.93 12.92
N ILE A 83 12.07 -9.24 12.81
CA ILE A 83 10.90 -9.82 13.47
C ILE A 83 11.23 -10.02 14.94
N THR A 84 10.46 -9.39 15.81
CA THR A 84 10.49 -9.66 17.25
C THR A 84 9.73 -10.94 17.57
N LYS A 85 9.92 -11.48 18.80
CA LYS A 85 9.38 -12.77 19.27
C LYS A 85 7.84 -12.92 19.17
N TYR A 86 7.12 -11.83 18.86
CA TYR A 86 5.66 -11.77 18.78
C TYR A 86 5.13 -11.48 17.36
N ASN A 87 5.93 -11.65 16.32
CA ASN A 87 5.58 -11.22 14.95
C ASN A 87 5.27 -9.72 14.86
N HIS A 88 5.80 -8.91 15.78
CA HIS A 88 5.90 -7.47 15.61
C HIS A 88 7.20 -7.16 14.91
N PHE A 89 7.17 -6.17 14.04
CA PHE A 89 8.31 -5.84 13.21
C PHE A 89 8.98 -4.57 13.74
N ASP A 90 10.30 -4.61 13.87
CA ASP A 90 11.12 -3.51 14.32
C ASP A 90 11.97 -3.00 13.16
N ILE A 91 11.80 -1.72 12.81
CA ILE A 91 12.50 -1.09 11.67
C ILE A 91 13.56 -0.12 12.22
N LYS A 92 14.81 -0.25 11.77
CA LYS A 92 15.91 0.66 12.12
C LYS A 92 15.76 2.02 11.41
N LYS A 93 15.07 2.94 12.08
CA LYS A 93 14.64 4.25 11.56
C LYS A 93 15.79 5.16 11.09
N ASP A 94 16.89 5.25 11.85
CA ASP A 94 17.96 6.23 11.60
C ASP A 94 18.77 5.99 10.31
N GLU A 95 18.85 4.75 9.84
CA GLU A 95 19.53 4.40 8.58
C GLU A 95 18.66 4.71 7.36
N PHE A 96 17.35 4.74 7.55
CA PHE A 96 16.35 4.93 6.52
C PHE A 96 16.12 6.41 6.17
N ILE A 97 16.21 7.31 7.16
CA ILE A 97 16.07 8.77 6.97
C ILE A 97 17.22 9.37 6.15
N LYS A 98 18.45 8.85 6.27
CA LYS A 98 19.61 9.40 5.53
C LYS A 98 19.46 9.30 4.01
N GLU A 99 18.83 8.23 3.54
CA GLU A 99 18.53 8.02 2.11
C GLU A 99 17.39 8.91 1.61
N LYS A 100 16.53 9.43 2.49
CA LYS A 100 15.33 10.20 2.15
C LYS A 100 15.60 11.55 1.45
N SER A 101 16.79 12.11 1.62
CA SER A 101 17.11 13.49 1.22
C SER A 101 17.33 13.72 -0.29
N GLN A 102 17.14 12.70 -1.14
CA GLN A 102 17.36 12.79 -2.60
C GLN A 102 16.14 12.40 -3.45
N PHE A 103 14.99 12.15 -2.84
CA PHE A 103 13.80 11.70 -3.54
C PHE A 103 12.97 12.91 -4.02
N ASP A 104 13.08 13.22 -5.31
CA ASP A 104 12.21 14.13 -6.07
C ASP A 104 10.72 13.74 -5.95
N ASN A 105 9.80 14.50 -6.59
CA ASN A 105 8.32 14.41 -6.61
C ASN A 105 7.65 13.01 -6.88
N LYS A 106 8.37 11.91 -6.76
CA LYS A 106 7.90 10.53 -6.95
C LYS A 106 7.38 9.94 -5.64
N LEU A 107 6.44 9.02 -5.77
CA LEU A 107 5.99 8.19 -4.67
C LEU A 107 6.90 6.95 -4.55
N TYR A 108 7.41 6.75 -3.34
CA TYR A 108 8.18 5.56 -2.98
C TYR A 108 7.39 4.67 -2.03
N LEU A 109 7.39 3.38 -2.33
CA LEU A 109 6.82 2.32 -1.51
C LEU A 109 7.85 1.21 -1.33
N ILE A 110 8.05 0.79 -0.08
CA ILE A 110 8.93 -0.32 0.25
C ILE A 110 8.09 -1.46 0.81
N ILE A 111 8.20 -2.64 0.18
CA ILE A 111 7.49 -3.86 0.53
C ILE A 111 8.50 -4.84 1.10
N PHE A 112 8.49 -4.99 2.41
CA PHE A 112 9.25 -6.01 3.11
C PHE A 112 8.47 -7.33 3.07
N ILE A 113 9.06 -8.34 2.45
CA ILE A 113 8.53 -9.69 2.40
C ILE A 113 9.35 -10.57 3.33
N ILE A 114 8.69 -11.22 4.29
CA ILE A 114 9.39 -12.08 5.23
C ILE A 114 8.88 -13.51 5.13
N LYS A 115 9.80 -14.46 5.03
CA LYS A 115 9.45 -15.88 5.02
C LYS A 115 8.74 -16.25 6.31
N SER A 116 7.48 -16.68 6.19
CA SER A 116 6.67 -17.13 7.32
C SER A 116 5.57 -18.07 6.84
N GLN A 117 5.23 -19.05 7.68
CA GLN A 117 4.12 -19.97 7.43
C GLN A 117 2.74 -19.32 7.64
N ILE A 118 2.69 -18.20 8.37
CA ILE A 118 1.45 -17.51 8.72
C ILE A 118 1.25 -16.34 7.74
N SER A 119 0.06 -16.24 7.14
CA SER A 119 -0.35 -15.08 6.33
C SER A 119 -0.52 -13.86 7.23
N LYS A 120 0.28 -12.80 7.03
CA LYS A 120 0.18 -11.53 7.75
C LYS A 120 0.58 -10.37 6.84
N GLY A 121 -0.18 -9.28 6.93
CA GLY A 121 0.10 -8.00 6.29
C GLY A 121 0.10 -6.87 7.32
N GLN A 122 0.85 -5.81 7.04
CA GLN A 122 0.71 -4.52 7.70
C GLN A 122 1.26 -3.42 6.78
N GLY A 123 0.43 -2.42 6.51
CA GLY A 123 0.74 -1.26 5.69
C GLY A 123 0.69 0.03 6.50
N GLY A 124 1.38 1.05 6.02
CA GLY A 124 1.33 2.38 6.64
C GLY A 124 2.48 3.27 6.19
N THR A 125 2.83 4.19 7.07
CA THR A 125 3.90 5.17 6.83
C THR A 125 4.84 5.22 8.02
N ILE A 126 6.14 5.16 7.75
CA ILE A 126 7.20 5.29 8.75
C ILE A 126 8.02 6.50 8.36
N GLU A 127 7.97 7.54 9.20
CA GLU A 127 8.72 8.79 9.03
C GLU A 127 8.54 9.41 7.63
N GLY A 128 7.33 9.31 7.08
CA GLY A 128 6.95 9.85 5.78
C GLY A 128 7.33 8.99 4.57
N VAL A 129 7.74 7.73 4.76
CA VAL A 129 7.89 6.75 3.67
C VAL A 129 6.82 5.69 3.80
N ASN A 130 6.25 5.29 2.66
CA ASN A 130 5.21 4.27 2.63
C ASN A 130 5.85 2.89 2.71
N VAL A 131 5.33 2.05 3.61
CA VAL A 131 5.88 0.73 3.88
C VAL A 131 4.76 -0.28 3.96
N ILE A 132 4.96 -1.42 3.31
CA ILE A 132 4.17 -2.64 3.48
C ILE A 132 5.07 -3.72 4.02
N LEU A 133 4.50 -4.53 4.87
CA LEU A 133 5.14 -5.64 5.49
C LEU A 133 4.25 -6.86 5.35
N ALA A 134 4.74 -7.86 4.65
CA ALA A 134 3.96 -9.02 4.29
C ALA A 134 4.73 -10.30 4.51
N SER A 135 4.04 -11.37 4.87
CA SER A 135 4.66 -12.69 4.84
C SER A 135 4.75 -13.25 3.42
N SER A 136 5.68 -14.17 3.19
CA SER A 136 5.79 -14.91 1.91
C SER A 136 4.52 -15.67 1.56
N ASN A 137 3.79 -16.14 2.58
CA ASN A 137 2.57 -16.92 2.44
C ASN A 137 1.29 -16.08 2.60
N SER A 138 1.38 -14.75 2.46
CA SER A 138 0.18 -13.92 2.50
C SER A 138 -0.84 -14.36 1.45
N LYS A 139 -2.11 -14.37 1.86
CA LYS A 139 -3.27 -14.61 0.99
C LYS A 139 -3.30 -13.55 -0.12
N SER A 140 -3.93 -13.91 -1.24
CA SER A 140 -4.22 -12.95 -2.31
C SER A 140 -5.03 -11.78 -1.75
N GLY A 141 -4.71 -10.57 -2.20
CA GLY A 141 -5.36 -9.33 -1.80
C GLY A 141 -4.72 -8.65 -0.60
N VAL A 142 -3.86 -9.34 0.18
CA VAL A 142 -3.17 -8.72 1.33
C VAL A 142 -2.29 -7.56 0.87
N ILE A 143 -1.46 -7.75 -0.16
CA ILE A 143 -0.57 -6.67 -0.62
C ILE A 143 -1.38 -5.50 -1.14
N SER A 144 -2.45 -5.77 -1.89
CA SER A 144 -3.37 -4.75 -2.40
C SER A 144 -4.07 -3.97 -1.27
N HIS A 145 -4.48 -4.68 -0.21
CA HIS A 145 -5.10 -4.11 0.98
C HIS A 145 -4.10 -3.21 1.74
N GLU A 146 -2.88 -3.70 2.01
CA GLU A 146 -1.86 -2.90 2.69
C GLU A 146 -1.38 -1.70 1.84
N PHE A 147 -1.40 -1.84 0.51
CA PHE A 147 -1.15 -0.74 -0.41
C PHE A 147 -2.18 0.39 -0.24
N CYS A 148 -3.45 0.03 -0.05
CA CYS A 148 -4.51 1.01 0.20
C CYS A 148 -4.30 1.80 1.49
N HIS A 149 -3.88 1.16 2.58
CA HIS A 149 -3.51 1.87 3.80
C HIS A 149 -2.33 2.81 3.58
N SER A 150 -1.27 2.29 2.94
CA SER A 150 0.00 3.00 2.80
C SER A 150 -0.14 4.23 1.90
N ILE A 151 -0.76 4.07 0.73
CA ILE A 151 -0.81 5.09 -0.32
C ILE A 151 -2.10 5.90 -0.28
N PHE A 152 -3.24 5.22 -0.19
CA PHE A 152 -4.55 5.87 -0.36
C PHE A 152 -5.16 6.38 0.95
N LYS A 153 -4.55 6.02 2.08
CA LYS A 153 -5.05 6.34 3.42
C LYS A 153 -6.49 5.84 3.60
N LEU A 154 -6.74 4.61 3.16
CA LEU A 154 -7.98 3.90 3.45
C LEU A 154 -7.82 3.19 4.79
N GLY A 155 -8.86 3.12 5.60
CA GLY A 155 -8.93 2.38 6.85
C GLY A 155 -9.67 1.07 6.68
N ASP A 156 -9.50 0.20 7.66
CA ASP A 156 -10.20 -1.09 7.71
C ASP A 156 -11.70 -0.91 7.87
N GLU A 157 -12.46 -1.59 7.01
CA GLU A 157 -13.92 -1.57 7.00
C GLU A 157 -14.53 -2.77 7.74
N TYR A 158 -13.70 -3.70 8.22
CA TYR A 158 -14.19 -4.85 8.99
C TYR A 158 -14.52 -4.46 10.43
N SER A 159 -15.64 -5.01 10.92
CA SER A 159 -16.07 -4.89 12.30
C SER A 159 -15.37 -5.95 13.16
N GLY A 160 -15.19 -5.65 14.44
CA GLY A 160 -14.57 -6.54 15.41
C GLY A 160 -15.22 -6.40 16.78
N SER A 161 -14.50 -6.79 17.83
CA SER A 161 -15.00 -6.83 19.20
C SER A 161 -14.61 -5.60 20.04
N ILE A 162 -14.05 -4.55 19.45
CA ILE A 162 -13.68 -3.34 20.19
C ILE A 162 -14.97 -2.57 20.57
N PRO A 163 -15.27 -2.40 21.86
CA PRO A 163 -16.60 -1.97 22.32
C PRO A 163 -16.80 -0.45 22.31
N PHE A 164 -15.77 0.34 21.93
CA PHE A 164 -15.82 1.79 21.98
C PHE A 164 -15.60 2.40 20.59
N PRO A 165 -16.27 3.52 20.25
CA PRO A 165 -16.08 4.20 18.99
C PRO A 165 -14.63 4.71 18.84
N PRO A 166 -14.13 4.86 17.61
CA PRO A 166 -12.80 5.42 17.40
C PRO A 166 -12.82 6.92 17.69
N SER A 167 -11.67 7.46 18.09
CA SER A 167 -11.54 8.91 18.28
C SER A 167 -11.54 9.65 16.94
N GLN A 168 -11.90 10.94 16.94
CA GLN A 168 -11.79 11.79 15.74
C GLN A 168 -10.36 11.79 15.18
N LYS A 169 -9.34 11.79 16.06
CA LYS A 169 -7.93 11.74 15.66
C LYS A 169 -7.63 10.45 14.90
N GLU A 170 -8.11 9.31 15.39
CA GLU A 170 -7.92 8.00 14.78
C GLU A 170 -8.62 7.89 13.41
N ILE A 171 -9.83 8.43 13.27
CA ILE A 171 -10.58 8.39 11.99
C ILE A 171 -10.02 9.39 10.98
N SER A 172 -9.55 10.56 11.41
CA SER A 172 -9.16 11.66 10.51
C SER A 172 -8.06 11.31 9.51
N GLN A 173 -7.30 10.24 9.76
CA GLN A 173 -6.29 9.73 8.84
C GLN A 173 -6.87 8.88 7.70
N TYR A 174 -8.13 8.45 7.78
CA TYR A 174 -8.76 7.53 6.83
C TYR A 174 -9.85 8.21 6.02
N LYS A 175 -9.83 8.03 4.69
CA LYS A 175 -10.78 8.70 3.77
C LYS A 175 -12.11 7.95 3.62
N ASN A 176 -12.11 6.63 3.73
CA ASN A 176 -13.29 5.76 3.52
C ASN A 176 -14.08 5.45 4.79
N LEU A 177 -13.73 6.07 5.93
CA LEU A 177 -14.43 5.91 7.19
C LEU A 177 -15.00 7.24 7.69
N SER A 178 -16.11 7.20 8.40
CA SER A 178 -16.76 8.40 8.95
C SER A 178 -17.34 8.14 10.34
N LEU A 179 -17.31 9.14 11.22
CA LEU A 179 -18.06 9.11 12.50
C LEU A 179 -19.53 9.52 12.33
N GLN A 180 -19.91 10.02 11.15
CA GLN A 180 -21.24 10.56 10.87
C GLN A 180 -21.88 9.87 9.66
N LYS A 181 -23.22 9.77 9.67
CA LYS A 181 -24.02 9.27 8.54
C LYS A 181 -24.23 10.33 7.43
N TYR A 182 -23.19 11.12 7.17
CA TYR A 182 -23.12 12.03 6.03
C TYR A 182 -21.66 12.21 5.63
N ASN A 183 -21.35 11.99 4.35
CA ASN A 183 -20.06 12.27 3.76
C ASN A 183 -20.26 12.75 2.31
N SER A 184 -19.80 13.96 2.00
CA SER A 184 -20.05 14.61 0.70
C SER A 184 -19.43 13.86 -0.47
N ASP A 185 -18.25 13.26 -0.31
CA ASP A 185 -17.62 12.45 -1.36
C ASP A 185 -18.44 11.19 -1.66
N TRP A 186 -18.99 10.56 -0.62
CA TRP A 186 -19.75 9.32 -0.79
C TRP A 186 -21.08 9.60 -1.48
N GLU A 187 -21.75 10.71 -1.13
CA GLU A 187 -22.95 11.18 -1.83
C GLU A 187 -22.67 11.55 -3.28
N TYR A 188 -21.52 12.18 -3.55
CA TYR A 188 -21.07 12.46 -4.92
C TYR A 188 -20.90 11.16 -5.71
N VAL A 189 -20.12 10.20 -5.20
CA VAL A 189 -19.92 8.91 -5.88
C VAL A 189 -21.24 8.17 -6.07
N LYS A 190 -22.13 8.18 -5.07
CA LYS A 190 -23.48 7.60 -5.19
C LYS A 190 -24.26 8.19 -6.34
N LYS A 191 -24.31 9.52 -6.42
CA LYS A 191 -25.04 10.25 -7.47
C LYS A 191 -24.47 9.95 -8.87
N GLU A 192 -23.17 10.08 -9.03
CA GLU A 192 -22.52 9.95 -10.34
C GLU A 192 -22.55 8.52 -10.87
N THR A 193 -22.44 7.55 -9.96
CA THR A 193 -22.42 6.13 -10.32
C THR A 193 -23.79 5.46 -10.28
N LYS A 194 -24.83 6.20 -9.81
CA LYS A 194 -26.21 5.70 -9.62
C LYS A 194 -26.27 4.38 -8.84
N ASN A 195 -25.38 4.21 -7.85
CA ASN A 195 -25.29 2.98 -7.08
C ASN A 195 -25.94 3.14 -5.69
N ASP A 196 -27.13 2.58 -5.55
CA ASP A 196 -27.91 2.67 -4.31
C ASP A 196 -27.35 1.85 -3.15
N LEU A 197 -26.38 0.96 -3.39
CA LEU A 197 -25.64 0.27 -2.33
C LEU A 197 -24.61 1.16 -1.63
N ILE A 198 -24.33 2.36 -2.14
CA ILE A 198 -23.50 3.32 -1.41
C ILE A 198 -24.34 3.95 -0.30
N GLY A 199 -23.86 3.84 0.94
CA GLY A 199 -24.58 4.26 2.13
C GLY A 199 -23.68 4.38 3.35
N TYR A 200 -24.26 4.21 4.54
CA TYR A 200 -23.58 4.38 5.82
C TYR A 200 -23.74 3.11 6.67
N TYR A 201 -22.86 2.15 6.42
CA TYR A 201 -22.88 0.84 7.09
C TYR A 201 -22.07 0.92 8.38
N PRO A 202 -22.64 0.53 9.53
CA PRO A 202 -21.90 0.55 10.79
C PRO A 202 -20.77 -0.49 10.73
N GLY A 203 -19.57 -0.09 11.15
CA GLY A 203 -18.40 -0.95 11.15
C GLY A 203 -17.13 -0.25 10.68
N GLY A 204 -15.99 -0.74 11.16
CA GLY A 204 -14.66 -0.29 10.74
C GLY A 204 -13.68 -0.25 11.90
N LEU A 205 -12.39 -0.41 11.60
CA LEU A 205 -11.31 -0.43 12.59
C LEU A 205 -11.62 -1.36 13.79
N GLU A 206 -12.12 -2.57 13.52
CA GLU A 206 -12.48 -3.57 14.54
C GLU A 206 -13.63 -3.16 15.48
N ARG A 207 -14.44 -2.17 15.11
CA ARG A 207 -15.58 -1.70 15.89
C ARG A 207 -16.88 -1.98 15.18
N SER A 208 -17.92 -2.34 15.93
CA SER A 208 -19.25 -2.61 15.40
C SER A 208 -20.13 -1.35 15.30
N GLU A 209 -19.83 -0.30 16.07
CA GLU A 209 -20.65 0.91 16.15
C GLU A 209 -19.80 2.19 16.24
N GLY A 210 -20.43 3.33 15.95
CA GLY A 210 -19.82 4.66 16.05
C GLY A 210 -18.84 5.03 14.93
N VAL A 211 -18.62 4.14 13.98
CA VAL A 211 -17.91 4.37 12.72
C VAL A 211 -18.71 3.75 11.59
N TYR A 212 -18.68 4.41 10.44
CA TYR A 212 -19.36 3.99 9.23
C TYR A 212 -18.37 3.80 8.08
N HIS A 213 -18.69 2.84 7.22
CA HIS A 213 -18.05 2.65 5.92
C HIS A 213 -19.10 2.73 4.80
N SER A 214 -18.65 2.95 3.58
CA SER A 214 -19.52 3.41 2.48
C SER A 214 -20.26 2.32 1.71
N TYR A 215 -19.85 1.05 1.85
CA TYR A 215 -20.33 -0.04 0.99
C TYR A 215 -20.35 -1.39 1.71
N PRO A 216 -21.29 -2.31 1.44
CA PRO A 216 -21.42 -3.55 2.22
C PRO A 216 -20.16 -4.43 2.24
N ASN A 217 -19.46 -4.51 1.11
CA ASN A 217 -18.28 -5.34 0.87
C ASN A 217 -17.18 -4.55 0.14
N CYS A 218 -15.94 -4.66 0.59
CA CYS A 218 -14.80 -3.96 0.02
C CYS A 218 -13.53 -4.81 0.26
N LEU A 219 -12.49 -4.63 -0.53
CA LEU A 219 -11.16 -5.18 -0.23
C LEU A 219 -10.68 -4.77 1.17
N MET A 220 -11.04 -3.56 1.62
CA MET A 220 -10.74 -3.04 2.96
C MET A 220 -11.54 -3.73 4.08
N LYS A 221 -12.52 -4.58 3.72
CA LYS A 221 -13.33 -5.39 4.64
C LYS A 221 -13.03 -6.88 4.53
N ASN A 222 -12.82 -7.36 3.30
CA ASN A 222 -12.65 -8.75 2.96
C ASN A 222 -11.68 -8.87 1.78
N LEU A 223 -10.55 -9.52 2.01
CA LEU A 223 -9.45 -9.66 1.04
C LEU A 223 -9.85 -10.34 -0.28
N ASN A 224 -10.96 -11.08 -0.32
CA ASN A 224 -11.47 -11.75 -1.52
C ASN A 224 -12.43 -10.86 -2.34
N LYS A 225 -12.60 -9.59 -1.98
CA LYS A 225 -13.47 -8.63 -2.66
C LYS A 225 -12.64 -7.54 -3.32
N ARG A 226 -13.23 -6.86 -4.30
CA ARG A 226 -12.64 -5.68 -4.94
C ARG A 226 -12.83 -4.44 -4.08
N LEU A 227 -12.11 -3.36 -4.38
CA LEU A 227 -12.40 -2.07 -3.76
C LEU A 227 -13.81 -1.60 -4.12
N CYS A 228 -14.51 -1.07 -3.13
CA CYS A 228 -15.81 -0.45 -3.36
C CYS A 228 -15.66 0.86 -4.17
N PRO A 229 -16.74 1.36 -4.80
CA PRO A 229 -16.67 2.57 -5.63
C PRO A 229 -16.08 3.80 -4.93
N VAL A 230 -16.37 3.99 -3.65
CA VAL A 230 -15.83 5.12 -2.86
C VAL A 230 -14.32 4.96 -2.62
N CYS A 231 -13.84 3.76 -2.32
CA CYS A 231 -12.40 3.51 -2.19
C CYS A 231 -11.66 3.69 -3.52
N VAL A 232 -12.29 3.30 -4.64
CA VAL A 232 -11.75 3.54 -5.99
C VAL A 232 -11.69 5.03 -6.29
N TYR A 233 -12.73 5.81 -5.93
CA TYR A 233 -12.73 7.26 -6.04
C TYR A 233 -11.51 7.90 -5.38
N TYR A 234 -11.24 7.54 -4.12
CA TYR A 234 -10.06 8.06 -3.42
C TYR A 234 -8.74 7.59 -4.02
N ALA A 235 -8.65 6.31 -4.42
CA ALA A 235 -7.46 5.75 -5.04
C ALA A 235 -7.11 6.45 -6.36
N VAL A 236 -8.09 6.61 -7.26
CA VAL A 236 -7.92 7.29 -8.56
C VAL A 236 -7.51 8.75 -8.38
N ASN A 237 -8.14 9.47 -7.45
CA ASN A 237 -7.78 10.87 -7.18
C ASN A 237 -6.31 11.01 -6.74
N ILE A 238 -5.83 10.09 -5.89
CA ILE A 238 -4.44 10.09 -5.44
C ILE A 238 -3.49 9.67 -6.56
N LEU A 239 -3.84 8.65 -7.36
CA LEU A 239 -3.01 8.20 -8.48
C LEU A 239 -2.90 9.27 -9.58
N ASN A 240 -3.99 9.94 -9.94
CA ASN A 240 -3.96 11.09 -10.86
C ASN A 240 -3.03 12.20 -10.33
N GLN A 241 -3.08 12.50 -9.02
CA GLN A 241 -2.18 13.49 -8.42
C GLN A 241 -0.71 13.10 -8.49
N ILE A 242 -0.37 11.83 -8.21
CA ILE A 242 1.01 11.34 -8.23
C ILE A 242 1.56 11.29 -9.66
N THR A 243 0.74 10.82 -10.60
CA THR A 243 1.16 10.56 -11.98
C THR A 243 0.96 11.75 -12.91
N LEU A 244 0.37 12.84 -12.40
CA LEU A 244 -0.04 14.02 -13.17
C LEU A 244 -1.00 13.68 -14.32
N GLU A 245 -1.71 12.56 -14.20
CA GLU A 245 -2.75 12.16 -15.12
C GLU A 245 -4.09 12.82 -14.80
N ASN A 246 -4.98 12.80 -15.78
CA ASN A 246 -6.37 13.21 -15.62
C ASN A 246 -7.30 12.12 -16.16
N LEU A 247 -7.09 10.88 -15.70
CA LEU A 247 -7.97 9.79 -16.08
C LEU A 247 -9.38 10.08 -15.57
N ASN A 248 -10.37 9.89 -16.45
CA ASN A 248 -11.76 10.13 -16.12
C ASN A 248 -12.23 9.10 -15.08
N LEU A 249 -12.45 9.61 -13.88
CA LEU A 249 -12.89 8.83 -12.74
C LEU A 249 -14.21 8.10 -12.99
N LEU A 250 -15.15 8.69 -13.74
CA LEU A 250 -16.44 8.06 -14.02
C LEU A 250 -16.31 6.86 -14.92
N ASP A 251 -15.36 6.88 -15.85
CA ASP A 251 -15.13 5.77 -16.77
C ASP A 251 -14.51 4.59 -16.00
N ILE A 252 -13.52 4.88 -15.15
CA ILE A 252 -12.92 3.88 -14.25
C ILE A 252 -13.98 3.30 -13.29
N LEU A 253 -14.84 4.13 -12.71
CA LEU A 253 -15.88 3.66 -11.78
C LEU A 253 -16.94 2.77 -12.47
N LYS A 254 -17.29 3.05 -13.73
CA LYS A 254 -18.20 2.20 -14.51
C LYS A 254 -17.60 0.83 -14.78
N ASP A 255 -16.31 0.76 -15.14
CA ASP A 255 -15.60 -0.50 -15.34
C ASP A 255 -15.50 -1.31 -14.03
N ASN A 256 -15.44 -0.61 -12.88
CA ASN A 256 -15.54 -1.28 -11.57
C ASN A 256 -16.92 -1.91 -11.34
N GLN A 257 -18.01 -1.26 -11.75
CA GLN A 257 -19.37 -1.75 -11.50
C GLN A 257 -19.75 -2.96 -12.34
N THR A 258 -19.29 -3.05 -13.59
CA THR A 258 -19.59 -4.17 -14.50
C THR A 258 -18.98 -5.51 -14.06
N THR A 259 -18.23 -5.51 -12.96
CA THR A 259 -17.47 -6.66 -12.46
C THR A 259 -17.74 -6.98 -10.98
N ILE A 260 -18.71 -6.30 -10.35
CA ILE A 260 -19.17 -6.61 -9.00
C ILE A 260 -20.24 -7.70 -9.11
N ASP A 261 -19.81 -8.97 -9.04
CA ASP A 261 -20.72 -10.06 -8.73
C ASP A 261 -21.26 -9.86 -7.31
N PHE A 262 -22.59 -9.72 -7.21
CA PHE A 262 -23.34 -9.60 -5.96
C PHE A 262 -23.15 -10.83 -5.06
#